data_AF-A0A7I0J4D9-F1
#
_entry.id   AF-A0A7I0J4D9-F1
#
_cell.length_a   1.000
_cell.length_b   1.000
_cell.length_c   1.000
_cell.angle_alpha   90.00
_cell.angle_beta   90.00
_cell.angle_gamma   90.00
#
_symmetry.space_group_name_H-M   'P 1'
#
loop_
_entity.id
_entity.type
_entity.pdbx_description
1 polymer ?
#
loop_
_entity_poly.entity_id
_entity_poly.type
_entity_poly.pdbx_seq_one_letter_code
_entity_poly.pdbx_strand_id
1 'polypeptide(L)'
;LPDCDLIVGTEEEIMIASGADDCLSALKTIRALSSATIVLKRGAKGCIVYDGPISDDLEDGIVGKGFAIEIYNVLGAGDAFMSGFLRGWLGGESFA
;
A
#
# COMPACT_ATOMS: atom_id res chain seq x y z
N LEU A 1 4.51 -13.05 4.46
CA LEU A 1 3.77 -12.65 3.24
C LEU A 1 2.63 -13.61 2.91
N PRO A 2 2.83 -14.94 2.76
CA PRO A 2 1.73 -15.84 2.39
C PRO A 2 0.59 -15.89 3.42
N ASP A 3 0.92 -15.73 4.70
CA ASP A 3 -0.07 -15.76 5.80
C ASP A 3 -0.67 -14.39 6.14
N CYS A 4 -0.43 -13.36 5.31
CA CYS A 4 -0.98 -12.03 5.53
C CYS A 4 -2.29 -11.85 4.75
N ASP A 5 -3.29 -11.22 5.36
CA ASP A 5 -4.50 -10.75 4.68
C ASP A 5 -4.35 -9.31 4.16
N LEU A 6 -3.48 -8.53 4.80
CA LEU A 6 -3.20 -7.13 4.48
C LEU A 6 -1.70 -6.86 4.57
N ILE A 7 -1.13 -6.27 3.51
CA ILE A 7 0.28 -5.88 3.43
C ILE A 7 0.34 -4.38 3.14
N VAL A 8 0.93 -3.61 4.05
CA VAL A 8 1.03 -2.14 3.93
C VAL A 8 2.48 -1.73 4.01
N GLY A 9 2.97 -1.03 2.99
CA GLY A 9 4.38 -0.65 2.91
C GLY A 9 4.61 0.54 2.00
N THR A 10 5.68 1.29 2.27
CA THR A 10 6.28 2.21 1.30
C THR A 10 6.90 1.43 0.14
N GLU A 11 7.28 2.11 -0.93
CA GLU A 11 7.99 1.50 -2.06
C GLU A 11 9.25 0.74 -1.60
N GLU A 12 10.06 1.34 -0.74
CA GLU A 12 11.26 0.72 -0.18
C GLU A 12 10.94 -0.53 0.66
N GLU A 13 9.93 -0.45 1.53
CA GLU A 13 9.49 -1.59 2.35
C GLU A 13 8.98 -2.76 1.50
N ILE A 14 8.26 -2.46 0.40
CA ILE A 14 7.74 -3.46 -0.54
C ILE A 14 8.87 -4.12 -1.34
N MET A 15 9.86 -3.34 -1.79
CA MET A 15 11.06 -3.86 -2.44
C MET A 15 11.87 -4.76 -1.49
N ILE A 16 12.10 -4.32 -0.25
CA ILE A 16 12.81 -5.13 0.77
C ILE A 16 12.06 -6.43 1.07
N ALA A 17 10.73 -6.38 1.24
CA ALA A 17 9.93 -7.56 1.57
C ALA A 17 9.89 -8.60 0.44
N SER A 18 9.99 -8.16 -0.81
CA SER A 18 9.98 -9.02 -2.00
C SER A 18 11.37 -9.49 -2.43
N GLY A 19 12.42 -8.72 -2.10
CA GLY A 19 13.77 -8.91 -2.62
C GLY A 19 13.97 -8.45 -4.07
N ALA A 20 13.02 -7.67 -4.62
CA ALA A 20 13.12 -7.11 -5.97
C ALA A 20 13.70 -5.68 -5.97
N ASP A 21 14.33 -5.29 -7.07
CA ASP A 21 15.02 -4.00 -7.23
C ASP A 21 14.12 -2.85 -7.71
N ASP A 22 12.89 -3.16 -8.13
CA ASP A 22 11.90 -2.16 -8.57
C ASP A 22 10.50 -2.46 -8.01
N CYS A 23 9.70 -1.40 -7.85
CA CYS A 23 8.40 -1.48 -7.20
C CYS A 23 7.39 -2.38 -7.92
N LEU A 24 7.40 -2.39 -9.26
CA LEU A 24 6.43 -3.17 -10.03
C LEU A 24 6.72 -4.66 -9.91
N SER A 25 7.99 -5.05 -10.06
CA SER A 25 8.46 -6.41 -9.84
C SER A 25 8.25 -6.86 -8.40
N ALA A 26 8.44 -5.95 -7.44
CA ALA A 26 8.19 -6.22 -6.03
C ALA A 26 6.73 -6.57 -5.75
N LEU A 27 5.79 -5.74 -6.24
CA LEU A 27 4.35 -5.98 -6.09
C LEU A 27 3.92 -7.31 -6.73
N LYS A 28 4.42 -7.61 -7.93
CA LYS A 28 4.15 -8.89 -8.62
C LYS A 28 4.71 -10.08 -7.85
N THR A 29 5.91 -9.96 -7.29
CA THR A 29 6.52 -10.99 -6.45
C THR A 29 5.68 -11.24 -5.19
N ILE A 30 5.25 -10.19 -4.49
CA ILE A 30 4.38 -10.32 -3.32
C ILE A 30 3.04 -10.97 -3.71
N ARG A 31 2.44 -10.56 -4.83
CA ARG A 31 1.17 -11.14 -5.32
C ARG A 31 1.31 -12.62 -5.70
N ALA A 32 2.45 -13.05 -6.22
CA ALA A 32 2.69 -14.47 -6.50
C ALA A 32 2.76 -15.32 -5.21
N LEU A 33 3.07 -14.70 -4.07
CA LEU A 33 3.20 -15.36 -2.77
C LEU A 33 1.99 -15.18 -1.85
N SER A 34 1.12 -14.20 -2.11
CA SER A 34 0.06 -13.79 -1.19
C SER A 34 -1.21 -13.33 -1.91
N SER A 35 -2.37 -13.72 -1.38
CA SER A 35 -3.68 -13.19 -1.76
C SER A 35 -4.06 -11.91 -1.02
N ALA A 36 -3.20 -11.38 -0.15
CA ALA A 36 -3.47 -10.17 0.63
C ALA A 36 -3.90 -8.97 -0.22
N THR A 37 -4.69 -8.08 0.35
CA THR A 37 -4.76 -6.70 -0.14
C THR A 37 -3.39 -6.04 0.08
N ILE A 38 -2.84 -5.41 -0.95
CA ILE A 38 -1.54 -4.71 -0.87
C ILE A 38 -1.79 -3.20 -0.92
N VAL A 39 -1.23 -2.45 0.02
CA VAL A 39 -1.33 -0.99 0.10
C VAL A 39 0.06 -0.38 -0.04
N LEU A 40 0.31 0.26 -1.18
CA LEU A 40 1.55 0.98 -1.45
C LEU A 40 1.42 2.43 -0.97
N LYS A 41 2.13 2.79 0.10
CA LYS A 41 2.23 4.16 0.63
C LYS A 41 3.17 4.98 -0.25
N ARG A 42 2.71 6.17 -0.68
CA ARG A 42 3.44 7.13 -1.53
C ARG A 42 3.64 8.48 -0.86
N GLY A 43 3.70 8.50 0.48
CA GLY A 43 3.86 9.73 1.27
C GLY A 43 2.78 10.77 0.96
N ALA A 44 3.20 11.99 0.64
CA ALA A 44 2.29 13.09 0.30
C ALA A 44 1.41 12.82 -0.94
N LYS A 45 1.76 11.86 -1.80
CA LYS A 45 0.94 11.45 -2.96
C LYS A 45 -0.23 10.54 -2.55
N GLY A 46 -0.30 10.11 -1.29
CA GLY A 46 -1.32 9.20 -0.79
C GLY A 46 -0.90 7.74 -0.89
N CYS A 47 -1.76 6.88 -1.39
CA CYS A 47 -1.49 5.44 -1.54
C CYS A 47 -2.10 4.86 -2.83
N ILE A 48 -1.76 3.61 -3.13
CA ILE A 48 -2.46 2.77 -4.10
C ILE A 48 -2.83 1.47 -3.42
N VAL A 49 -4.05 1.00 -3.61
CA VAL A 49 -4.53 -0.28 -3.11
C VAL A 49 -4.66 -1.27 -4.26
N TYR A 50 -4.13 -2.48 -4.07
CA TYR A 50 -4.24 -3.61 -4.99
C TYR A 50 -4.95 -4.77 -4.29
N ASP A 51 -6.23 -4.94 -4.61
CA ASP A 51 -7.09 -6.02 -4.10
C ASP A 51 -7.26 -7.15 -5.12
N GLY A 52 -6.20 -7.44 -5.86
CA GLY A 52 -6.24 -8.39 -6.96
C GLY A 52 -4.95 -8.41 -7.78
N PRO A 53 -5.03 -8.82 -9.06
CA PRO A 53 -3.89 -8.85 -9.97
C PRO A 53 -3.17 -7.50 -10.06
N ILE A 54 -1.84 -7.55 -10.23
CA ILE A 54 -1.01 -6.38 -10.45
C ILE A 54 -0.80 -6.24 -11.96
N SER A 55 -1.25 -5.11 -12.52
CA SER A 55 -1.08 -4.74 -13.94
C SER A 55 0.40 -4.41 -14.25
N ASP A 56 0.69 -4.04 -15.49
CA ASP A 56 1.97 -3.45 -15.89
C ASP A 56 2.04 -1.94 -15.59
N ASP A 57 0.91 -1.30 -15.30
CA ASP A 57 0.83 0.08 -14.81
C ASP A 57 0.52 0.09 -13.30
N LEU A 58 1.34 0.80 -12.53
CA LEU A 58 1.12 0.96 -11.09
C LEU A 58 -0.16 1.73 -10.79
N GLU A 59 -0.54 2.69 -11.64
CA GLU A 59 -1.70 3.57 -11.41
C GLU A 59 -3.04 2.90 -11.75
N ASP A 60 -3.04 1.68 -12.29
CA ASP A 60 -4.24 0.86 -12.48
C ASP A 60 -4.84 0.36 -11.15
N GLY A 61 -4.10 0.46 -10.05
CA GLY A 61 -4.62 0.20 -8.72
C GLY A 61 -5.61 1.28 -8.24
N ILE A 62 -6.25 1.04 -7.10
CA ILE A 62 -7.21 1.99 -6.54
C ILE A 62 -6.43 3.13 -5.88
N VAL A 63 -6.47 4.31 -6.49
CA VAL A 63 -5.67 5.48 -6.06
C VAL A 63 -6.37 6.25 -4.94
N GLY A 64 -5.83 6.12 -3.72
CA GLY A 64 -6.16 7.00 -2.60
C GLY A 64 -5.30 8.26 -2.65
N LYS A 65 -5.89 9.41 -2.98
CA LYS A 65 -5.16 10.68 -3.09
C LYS A 65 -4.67 11.17 -1.73
N GLY A 66 -3.45 11.68 -1.71
CA GLY A 66 -2.94 12.42 -0.55
C GLY A 66 -3.68 13.74 -0.35
N PHE A 67 -3.67 14.24 0.88
CA PHE A 67 -4.21 15.55 1.23
C PHE A 67 -3.09 16.58 1.27
N ALA A 68 -3.29 17.72 0.61
CA ALA A 68 -2.36 18.84 0.68
C ALA A 68 -2.42 19.48 2.07
N ILE A 69 -1.35 19.29 2.85
CA ILE A 69 -1.17 19.87 4.18
C ILE A 69 0.26 20.39 4.33
N GLU A 70 0.45 21.37 5.22
CA GLU A 70 1.78 21.80 5.62
C GLU A 70 2.41 20.76 6.57
N ILE A 71 3.62 20.32 6.24
CA ILE A 71 4.31 19.25 6.99
C ILE A 71 5.23 19.90 8.02
N TYR A 72 4.85 19.81 9.30
CA TYR A 72 5.70 20.21 10.42
C TYR A 72 6.55 19.04 10.95
N ASN A 73 5.99 17.83 10.98
CA ASN A 73 6.67 16.62 11.42
C ASN A 73 6.02 15.39 10.78
N VAL A 74 6.80 14.37 10.45
CA VAL A 74 6.35 13.11 9.85
C VAL A 74 6.32 11.96 10.85
N LEU A 75 6.88 12.13 12.05
CA LEU A 75 6.86 11.11 13.10
C LEU A 75 5.41 10.76 13.45
N GLY A 76 5.05 9.47 13.31
CA GLY A 76 3.70 8.97 13.55
C GLY A 76 2.74 9.07 12.36
N ALA A 77 3.14 9.69 11.23
CA ALA A 77 2.27 9.78 10.05
C ALA A 77 1.89 8.39 9.50
N GLY A 78 2.85 7.44 9.51
CA GLY A 78 2.60 6.05 9.11
C GLY A 78 1.62 5.33 10.03
N ASP A 79 1.77 5.50 11.35
CA ASP A 79 0.89 4.88 12.34
C ASP A 79 -0.54 5.42 12.26
N ALA A 80 -0.67 6.73 12.05
CA ALA A 80 -1.96 7.39 11.84
C ALA A 80 -2.64 6.92 10.55
N PHE A 81 -1.88 6.81 9.45
CA PHE A 81 -2.37 6.25 8.19
C PHE A 81 -2.88 4.81 8.38
N MET A 82 -2.06 3.94 9.00
CA MET A 82 -2.44 2.54 9.23
C MET A 82 -3.68 2.43 10.10
N SER A 83 -3.79 3.25 11.15
CA SER A 83 -4.95 3.28 12.04
C SER A 83 -6.23 3.68 11.29
N GLY A 84 -6.17 4.71 10.46
CA GLY A 84 -7.31 5.14 9.64
C GLY A 84 -7.70 4.11 8.59
N PHE A 85 -6.72 3.53 7.89
CA PHE A 85 -6.95 2.48 6.90
C PHE A 85 -7.60 1.25 7.53
N LEU A 86 -7.04 0.74 8.63
CA LEU A 86 -7.58 -0.41 9.34
C LEU A 86 -9.02 -0.19 9.82
N ARG A 87 -9.36 1.01 10.29
CA ARG A 87 -10.73 1.31 10.71
C ARG A 87 -11.73 1.15 9.57
N GLY A 88 -11.39 1.61 8.36
CA GLY A 88 -12.25 1.43 7.18
C GLY A 88 -12.27 -0.02 6.70
N TRP A 89 -11.09 -0.63 6.58
CA TRP A 89 -10.92 -2.01 6.09
C TRP A 89 -11.64 -3.04 6.97
N LEU A 90 -11.46 -2.98 8.29
CA LEU A 90 -12.18 -3.85 9.23
C LEU A 90 -13.68 -3.55 9.29
N GLY A 91 -14.08 -2.32 8.93
CA GLY A 91 -15.48 -1.93 8.80
C GLY A 91 -16.15 -2.40 7.50
N GLY A 92 -15.39 -3.00 6.58
CA GLY A 92 -15.89 -3.39 5.25
C GLY A 92 -16.21 -2.20 4.35
N GLU A 93 -15.58 -1.04 4.58
CA GLU A 93 -15.74 0.12 3.71
C GLU A 93 -15.08 -0.13 2.34
N SER A 94 -15.65 0.49 1.31
CA SER A 94 -15.10 0.45 -0.06
C SER A 94 -13.71 1.10 -0.10
N PHE A 95 -12.83 0.56 -0.96
CA PHE A 95 -11.55 1.20 -1.28
C PHE A 95 -11.69 2.42 -2.21
N ALA A 96 -12.80 2.50 -2.94
CA ALA A 96 -13.16 3.61 -3.82
C ALA A 96 -14.08 4.62 -3.12
#